data_AF-A0A1W5D3X0-F1
#
_entry.id   AF-A0A1W5D3X0-F1
#
_cell.length_a   1.000
_cell.length_b   1.000
_cell.length_c   1.000
_cell.angle_alpha   90.00
_cell.angle_beta   90.00
_cell.angle_gamma   90.00
#
_symmetry.space_group_name_H-M   'P 1'
#
loop_
_entity.id
_entity.type
_entity.pdbx_description
1 polymer ?
#
loop_
_entity_poly.entity_id
_entity_poly.type
_entity_poly.pdbx_seq_one_letter_code
_entity_poly.pdbx_strand_id
1 'polypeptide(L)'
;MSTLKVEGADVNAQDRVYGNALQTASLGGHDQVVQMLLDKGADVNAQGGEEGNALQAASATGHDQVVRMLLDKGADVNAQGGICC
;
A
#
# COMPACT_ATOMS: atom_id res chain seq x y z
N MET A 1 23.45 -5.18 30.21
CA MET A 1 23.42 -4.48 28.91
C MET A 1 22.48 -5.26 28.00
N SER A 2 21.18 -4.99 28.09
CA SER A 2 20.19 -5.65 27.25
C SER A 2 20.22 -4.98 25.87
N THR A 3 20.63 -5.72 24.87
CA THR A 3 20.60 -5.35 23.45
C THR A 3 19.16 -5.03 23.07
N LEU A 4 18.83 -3.74 22.88
CA LEU A 4 17.59 -3.35 22.22
C LEU A 4 17.64 -3.89 20.78
N LYS A 5 16.81 -4.89 20.50
CA LYS A 5 16.39 -5.19 19.14
C LYS A 5 15.69 -3.93 18.66
N VAL A 6 16.33 -3.16 17.79
CA VAL A 6 15.62 -2.14 17.01
C VAL A 6 14.71 -2.95 16.10
N GLU A 7 13.50 -3.22 16.57
CA GLU A 7 12.42 -3.82 15.79
C GLU A 7 12.21 -2.88 14.61
N GLY A 8 12.65 -3.29 13.42
CA GLY A 8 12.30 -2.58 12.20
C GLY A 8 10.79 -2.59 12.08
N ALA A 9 10.17 -1.42 11.93
CA ALA A 9 8.73 -1.33 11.69
C ALA A 9 8.37 -2.21 10.50
N ASP A 10 7.36 -3.07 10.67
CA ASP A 10 6.83 -3.88 9.58
C ASP A 10 6.21 -2.94 8.54
N VAL A 11 6.82 -2.88 7.35
CA VAL A 11 6.35 -2.05 6.23
C VAL A 11 4.95 -2.49 5.75
N ASN A 12 4.57 -3.73 6.06
CA ASN A 12 3.27 -4.31 5.73
C ASN A 12 2.31 -4.31 6.91
N ALA A 13 2.60 -3.54 7.96
CA ALA A 13 1.66 -3.37 9.07
C ALA A 13 0.31 -2.89 8.53
N GLN A 14 -0.74 -3.66 8.85
CA GLN A 14 -2.11 -3.41 8.42
C GLN A 14 -2.97 -3.11 9.64
N ASP A 15 -3.73 -2.03 9.56
CA ASP A 15 -4.87 -1.82 10.44
C ASP A 15 -6.13 -2.47 9.82
N ARG A 16 -7.03 -2.99 10.66
CA ARG A 16 -8.28 -3.61 10.20
C ARG A 16 -9.20 -2.63 9.49
N VAL A 17 -9.16 -1.35 9.89
CA VAL A 17 -10.07 -0.30 9.42
C VAL A 17 -9.39 0.55 8.36
N TYR A 18 -8.15 0.98 8.61
CA TYR A 18 -7.48 1.98 7.76
C TYR A 18 -6.57 1.39 6.70
N GLY A 19 -6.35 0.08 6.67
CA GLY A 19 -5.46 -0.54 5.70
C GLY A 19 -3.98 -0.41 6.07
N ASN A 20 -3.09 -0.55 5.08
CA ASN A 20 -1.63 -0.39 5.28
C ASN A 20 -1.11 0.98 4.79
N ALA A 21 0.15 1.26 5.12
CA ALA A 21 0.82 2.50 4.72
C ALA A 21 0.85 2.72 3.21
N LEU A 22 0.99 1.65 2.41
CA LEU A 22 1.02 1.74 0.94
C LEU A 22 -0.35 2.15 0.38
N GLN A 23 -1.44 1.63 0.94
CA GLN A 23 -2.82 2.00 0.56
C GLN A 23 -3.09 3.46 0.86
N THR A 24 -2.78 3.94 2.07
CA THR A 24 -2.97 5.34 2.46
C THR A 24 -2.12 6.29 1.61
N ALA A 25 -0.86 5.95 1.36
CA ALA A 25 0.01 6.74 0.48
C ALA A 25 -0.52 6.78 -0.97
N SER A 26 -1.10 5.67 -1.43
CA SER A 26 -1.66 5.55 -2.78
C SER A 26 -2.96 6.34 -2.93
N LEU A 27 -3.84 6.30 -1.90
CA LEU A 27 -5.07 7.09 -1.85
C LEU A 27 -4.78 8.60 -1.92
N GLY A 28 -3.73 9.05 -1.23
CA GLY A 28 -3.32 10.46 -1.19
C GLY A 28 -2.41 10.92 -2.34
N GLY A 29 -2.05 10.03 -3.27
CA GLY A 29 -1.21 10.37 -4.42
C GLY A 29 0.24 10.71 -4.04
N HIS A 30 0.73 10.15 -2.93
CA HIS A 30 2.07 10.43 -2.43
C HIS A 30 3.14 9.58 -3.14
N ASP A 31 3.38 9.87 -4.43
CA ASP A 31 4.27 9.09 -5.32
C ASP A 31 5.62 8.73 -4.67
N GLN A 32 6.28 9.70 -4.02
CA GLN A 32 7.59 9.48 -3.38
C GLN A 32 7.52 8.52 -2.19
N VAL A 33 6.42 8.55 -1.43
CA VAL A 33 6.20 7.67 -0.28
C VAL A 33 5.87 6.26 -0.77
N VAL A 34 5.03 6.15 -1.80
CA VAL A 34 4.70 4.88 -2.46
C VAL A 34 5.98 4.21 -2.96
N GLN A 35 6.84 4.94 -3.68
CA GLN A 35 8.13 4.43 -4.16
C GLN A 35 9.00 3.93 -3.00
N MET A 36 9.12 4.73 -1.94
CA MET A 36 9.93 4.36 -0.77
C MET A 36 9.42 3.09 -0.10
N LEU A 37 8.11 2.92 0.06
CA LEU A 37 7.50 1.74 0.66
C LEU A 37 7.75 0.49 -0.20
N LEU A 38 7.58 0.60 -1.52
CA LEU A 38 7.83 -0.50 -2.46
C LEU A 38 9.31 -0.91 -2.46
N ASP A 39 10.23 0.05 -2.38
CA ASP A 39 11.67 -0.22 -2.29
C ASP A 39 12.09 -0.82 -0.94
N LYS A 40 11.28 -0.62 0.11
CA LYS A 40 11.43 -1.26 1.42
C LYS A 40 10.80 -2.65 1.49
N GLY A 41 10.22 -3.14 0.40
CA GLY A 41 9.58 -4.45 0.35
C GLY A 41 8.14 -4.47 0.83
N ALA A 42 7.42 -3.35 0.71
CA ALA A 42 5.97 -3.36 0.84
C ALA A 42 5.38 -4.34 -0.17
N ASP A 43 4.45 -5.16 0.29
CA ASP A 43 3.66 -6.04 -0.54
C ASP A 43 2.68 -5.17 -1.36
N VAL A 44 2.97 -5.08 -2.66
CA VAL A 44 2.21 -4.30 -3.63
C VAL A 44 0.73 -4.74 -3.71
N ASN A 45 0.45 -6.01 -3.39
CA ASN A 45 -0.88 -6.61 -3.46
C ASN A 45 -1.54 -6.74 -2.09
N ALA A 46 -0.93 -6.16 -1.06
CA ALA A 46 -1.48 -6.15 0.27
C ALA A 46 -2.91 -5.60 0.27
N GLN A 47 -3.84 -6.42 0.75
CA GLN A 47 -5.25 -6.07 0.88
C GLN A 47 -5.57 -5.66 2.31
N GLY A 48 -6.47 -4.69 2.49
CA GLY A 48 -6.89 -4.23 3.82
C GLY A 48 -7.78 -2.99 3.75
N GLY A 49 -8.51 -2.75 4.84
CA GLY A 49 -9.46 -1.64 4.93
C GLY A 49 -10.62 -1.74 3.93
N GLU A 50 -11.38 -0.65 3.83
CA GLU A 50 -12.55 -0.51 2.95
C GLU A 50 -12.15 -0.35 1.46
N GLU A 51 -11.00 0.26 1.20
CA GLU A 51 -10.50 0.62 -0.15
C GLU A 51 -9.83 -0.54 -0.89
N GLY A 52 -9.67 -1.69 -0.23
CA GLY A 52 -9.11 -2.89 -0.83
C GLY A 52 -7.59 -2.91 -0.92
N ASN A 53 -7.01 -2.63 -2.09
CA ASN A 53 -5.55 -2.59 -2.28
C ASN A 53 -5.05 -1.22 -2.74
N ALA A 54 -3.73 -1.03 -2.75
CA ALA A 54 -3.10 0.23 -3.13
C ALA A 54 -3.46 0.68 -4.56
N LEU A 55 -3.61 -0.26 -5.49
CA LEU A 55 -3.94 0.02 -6.88
C LEU A 55 -5.38 0.53 -7.02
N GLN A 56 -6.32 -0.09 -6.31
CA GLN A 56 -7.72 0.32 -6.26
C GLN A 56 -7.85 1.72 -5.64
N ALA A 57 -7.17 1.98 -4.52
CA ALA A 57 -7.15 3.29 -3.87
C ALA A 57 -6.63 4.41 -4.79
N ALA A 58 -5.48 4.20 -5.45
CA ALA A 58 -4.94 5.17 -6.41
C ALA A 58 -5.83 5.37 -7.64
N SER A 59 -6.48 4.30 -8.11
CA SER A 59 -7.39 4.36 -9.26
C SER A 59 -8.68 5.11 -8.92
N ALA A 60 -9.21 4.94 -7.71
CA ALA A 60 -10.43 5.61 -7.24
C ALA A 60 -10.26 7.14 -7.16
N THR A 61 -9.05 7.61 -6.82
CA THR A 61 -8.74 9.04 -6.69
C THR A 61 -8.08 9.65 -7.94
N GLY A 62 -7.74 8.84 -8.95
CA GLY A 62 -7.19 9.30 -10.22
C GLY A 62 -5.69 9.64 -10.19
N HIS A 63 -4.92 8.96 -9.35
CA HIS A 63 -3.47 9.17 -9.23
C HIS A 63 -2.69 8.32 -10.25
N ASP A 64 -2.70 8.75 -11.52
CA ASP A 64 -2.09 8.02 -12.65
C ASP A 64 -0.62 7.64 -12.44
N GLN A 65 0.18 8.48 -11.77
CA GLN A 65 1.60 8.20 -11.51
C GLN A 65 1.77 7.05 -10.52
N VAL A 66 1.03 7.09 -9.40
CA VAL A 66 0.97 5.98 -8.43
C VAL A 66 0.50 4.69 -9.11
N VAL A 67 -0.56 4.76 -9.93
CA VAL A 67 -1.10 3.59 -10.65
C VAL A 67 -0.01 2.95 -11.51
N ARG A 68 0.70 3.73 -12.32
CA ARG A 68 1.81 3.21 -13.14
C ARG A 68 2.91 2.59 -12.29
N MET A 69 3.31 3.24 -11.20
CA MET A 69 4.35 2.72 -10.30
C MET A 69 3.96 1.39 -9.67
N LEU A 70 2.71 1.24 -9.24
CA LEU A 70 2.20 -0.01 -8.66
C LEU A 70 2.17 -1.13 -9.72
N LEU A 71 1.73 -0.83 -10.94
CA LEU A 71 1.74 -1.78 -12.06
C LEU A 71 3.16 -2.22 -12.44
N ASP A 72 4.11 -1.28 -12.47
CA ASP A 72 5.52 -1.57 -12.74
C ASP A 72 6.15 -2.47 -11.66
N LYS A 73 5.64 -2.41 -10.43
CA LYS A 73 6.03 -3.29 -9.31
C LYS A 73 5.21 -4.59 -9.25
N GLY A 74 4.33 -4.86 -10.22
CA GLY A 74 3.59 -6.11 -10.32
C GLY A 74 2.28 -6.16 -9.52
N ALA A 75 1.61 -5.03 -9.35
CA ALA A 75 0.26 -5.01 -8.81
C ALA A 75 -0.70 -5.87 -9.67
N ASP A 76 -1.49 -6.70 -9.02
CA ASP A 76 -2.52 -7.51 -9.66
C ASP A 76 -3.74 -6.63 -9.98
N VAL A 77 -3.94 -6.39 -11.28
CA VAL A 77 -5.08 -5.64 -11.82
C VAL A 77 -6.43 -6.31 -11.57
N ASN A 78 -6.44 -7.61 -11.31
CA ASN A 78 -7.66 -8.39 -11.06
C ASN A 78 -7.89 -8.63 -9.56
N ALA A 79 -7.05 -8.06 -8.70
CA ALA A 79 -7.20 -8.23 -7.27
C ALA A 79 -8.57 -7.72 -6.81
N GLN A 80 -9.28 -8.60 -6.10
CA GLN A 80 -10.59 -8.33 -5.54
C GLN A 80 -10.40 -7.86 -4.10
N GLY A 81 -10.28 -6.56 -3.90
CA GLY A 81 -10.22 -5.92 -2.58
C GLY A 81 -11.37 -4.95 -2.37
N GLY A 82 -11.70 -4.70 -1.10
CA GLY A 82 -12.75 -3.79 -0.66
C GLY A 82 -14.10 -4.50 -0.55
N ILE A 83 -14.72 -4.46 0.62
CA ILE A 83 -16.11 -4.90 0.76
C ILE A 83 -16.96 -3.74 0.23
N CYS A 84 -17.37 -3.82 -1.03
CA CYS A 84 -18.52 -3.04 -1.45
C CYS A 84 -19.72 -3.50 -0.60
N CYS A 85 -20.15 -2.65 0.32
CA CYS A 85 -21.46 -2.79 0.96
C CYS A 85 -22.56 -2.37 -0.02
#